data_AF-A0A9P0HLB0-F1
#
_entry.id   AF-A0A9P0HLB0-F1
#
_cell.length_a   1.000
_cell.length_b   1.000
_cell.length_c   1.000
_cell.angle_alpha   90.00
_cell.angle_beta   90.00
_cell.angle_gamma   90.00
#
_symmetry.space_group_name_H-M   'P 1'
#
loop_
_entity.id
_entity.type
_entity.pdbx_description
1 polymer ?
#
loop_
_entity_poly.entity_id
_entity_poly.type
_entity_poly.pdbx_seq_one_letter_code
_entity_poly.pdbx_strand_id
1 'polypeptide(L)'
;MEVKSDKVASLCNREVLSLLDELKASTKQNVKSGNQLATVVYEASQYLQNLNTGQSEKNVTDLLSALLQFKVQLTYNEKLMIVNTLPRTSLELSLLINNYDDRLTEEEIQELLDIVAKNSPEPT
;
A
#
# COMPACT_ATOMS: atom_id res chain seq x y z
N MET A 1 -17.26 25.38 2.18
CA MET A 1 -17.22 23.91 2.43
C MET A 1 -16.86 23.71 3.88
N GLU A 2 -17.55 22.81 4.58
CA GLU A 2 -17.23 22.44 5.96
C GLU A 2 -16.88 20.96 5.99
N VAL A 3 -15.79 20.61 6.67
CA VAL A 3 -15.31 19.23 6.78
C VAL A 3 -16.04 18.56 7.94
N LYS A 4 -16.84 17.53 7.65
CA LYS A 4 -17.60 16.80 8.67
C LYS A 4 -16.75 15.81 9.48
N SER A 5 -15.74 15.23 8.85
CA SER A 5 -14.83 14.27 9.48
C SER A 5 -13.50 14.32 8.76
N ASP A 6 -12.42 14.47 9.54
CA ASP A 6 -11.07 14.65 9.00
C ASP A 6 -10.48 13.34 8.45
N LYS A 7 -10.68 12.22 9.16
CA LYS A 7 -10.20 10.90 8.75
C LYS A 7 -11.31 9.86 8.81
N VAL A 8 -11.92 9.59 7.65
CA VAL A 8 -12.99 8.57 7.52
C VAL A 8 -12.41 7.19 7.24
N ALA A 9 -11.41 7.12 6.36
CA ALA A 9 -10.76 5.87 5.97
C ALA A 9 -9.31 6.14 5.57
N SER A 10 -8.50 5.08 5.49
CA SER A 10 -7.19 5.12 4.83
C SER A 10 -7.20 4.10 3.70
N LEU A 11 -6.64 4.51 2.57
CA LEU A 11 -6.59 3.73 1.34
C LEU A 11 -5.15 3.26 1.13
N CYS A 12 -4.99 2.04 0.63
CA CYS A 12 -3.68 1.56 0.20
C CYS A 12 -3.33 2.08 -1.20
N ASN A 13 -2.05 2.07 -1.53
CA ASN A 13 -1.53 2.55 -2.81
C ASN A 13 -2.22 1.87 -4.01
N ARG A 14 -2.55 0.59 -3.88
CA ARG A 14 -3.24 -0.19 -4.91
C ARG A 14 -4.68 0.28 -5.15
N GLU A 15 -5.44 0.54 -4.09
CA GLU A 15 -6.81 1.07 -4.19
C GLU A 15 -6.81 2.46 -4.84
N VAL A 16 -5.86 3.32 -4.43
CA VAL A 16 -5.69 4.64 -5.03
C VAL A 16 -5.32 4.53 -6.51
N LEU A 17 -4.43 3.61 -6.89
CA LEU A 17 -4.08 3.40 -8.28
C LEU A 17 -5.29 2.96 -9.13
N SER A 18 -6.09 2.01 -8.61
CA SER A 18 -7.32 1.56 -9.28
C SER A 18 -8.30 2.72 -9.50
N LEU A 19 -8.51 3.54 -8.47
CA LEU A 19 -9.35 4.74 -8.55
C LEU A 19 -8.82 5.74 -9.60
N LEU A 20 -7.50 5.97 -9.65
CA LEU A 20 -6.90 6.87 -10.62
C LEU A 20 -7.05 6.35 -12.06
N ASP A 21 -6.98 5.04 -12.27
CA ASP A 21 -7.20 4.43 -13.58
C ASP A 21 -8.67 4.55 -14.03
N GLU A 22 -9.63 4.40 -13.12
CA GLU A 22 -11.05 4.69 -13.36
C GLU A 22 -11.28 6.17 -13.71
N LEU A 23 -10.61 7.09 -13.00
CA LEU A 23 -10.66 8.53 -13.28
C LEU A 23 -10.06 8.87 -14.64
N LYS A 24 -8.98 8.20 -15.06
CA LYS A 24 -8.42 8.34 -16.41
C LYS A 24 -9.39 7.85 -17.48
N ALA A 25 -10.06 6.73 -17.26
CA ALA A 25 -11.03 6.17 -18.19
C ALA A 25 -12.27 7.09 -18.36
N SER A 26 -12.76 7.66 -17.27
CA SER A 26 -13.91 8.58 -17.25
C SER A 26 -13.58 9.98 -17.78
N THR A 27 -12.38 10.51 -17.54
CA THR A 27 -11.96 11.83 -18.04
C THR A 27 -11.85 11.85 -19.58
N LYS A 28 -11.53 10.72 -20.21
CA LYS A 28 -11.60 10.58 -21.69
C LYS A 28 -13.01 10.79 -22.25
N GLN A 29 -14.07 10.61 -21.43
CA GLN A 29 -15.46 10.84 -21.83
C GLN A 29 -15.98 12.24 -21.46
N ASN A 30 -15.30 12.98 -20.58
CA ASN A 30 -15.74 14.28 -20.07
C ASN A 30 -14.68 15.37 -20.30
N VAL A 31 -14.75 16.03 -21.46
CA VAL A 31 -13.82 17.05 -21.98
C VAL A 31 -13.78 18.35 -21.14
N LYS A 32 -14.40 18.39 -19.95
CA LYS A 32 -14.51 19.60 -19.12
C LYS A 32 -13.77 19.55 -17.79
N SER A 33 -13.12 18.44 -17.44
CA SER A 33 -12.28 18.37 -16.26
C SER A 33 -11.02 19.21 -16.49
N GLY A 34 -10.88 20.34 -15.78
CA GLY A 34 -9.83 21.32 -16.00
C GLY A 34 -8.42 20.73 -15.98
N ASN A 35 -7.53 21.30 -16.81
CA ASN A 35 -6.16 20.81 -17.09
C ASN A 35 -5.35 20.40 -15.85
N GLN A 36 -5.59 21.03 -14.70
CA GLN A 36 -4.90 20.74 -13.44
C GLN A 36 -5.20 19.34 -12.90
N LEU A 37 -6.45 18.86 -13.00
CA LEU A 37 -6.83 17.53 -12.52
C LEU A 37 -6.17 16.44 -13.37
N ALA A 38 -6.11 16.65 -14.69
CA ALA A 38 -5.46 15.71 -15.60
C ALA A 38 -3.97 15.55 -15.28
N THR A 39 -3.26 16.64 -14.97
CA THR A 39 -1.85 16.61 -14.55
C THR A 39 -1.68 15.81 -13.25
N VAL A 40 -2.46 16.13 -12.21
CA VAL A 40 -2.36 15.45 -10.91
C VAL A 40 -2.64 13.95 -11.04
N VAL A 41 -3.68 13.57 -11.79
CA VAL A 41 -4.03 12.16 -12.01
C VAL A 41 -2.94 11.43 -12.78
N TYR A 42 -2.32 12.09 -13.76
CA TYR A 42 -1.22 11.50 -14.53
C TYR A 42 0.02 11.28 -13.67
N GLU A 43 0.50 12.32 -12.98
CA GLU A 43 1.69 12.27 -12.13
C GLU A 43 1.52 11.28 -10.96
N ALA A 44 0.39 11.32 -10.25
CA ALA A 44 0.12 10.43 -9.13
C ALA A 44 0.05 8.95 -9.57
N SER A 45 -0.61 8.67 -10.70
CA SER A 45 -0.70 7.31 -11.21
C SER A 45 0.66 6.79 -11.68
N GLN A 46 1.47 7.62 -12.35
CA GLN A 46 2.84 7.24 -12.73
C GLN A 46 3.71 6.95 -11.51
N TYR A 47 3.64 7.79 -10.47
CA TYR A 47 4.36 7.57 -9.21
C TYR A 47 3.96 6.24 -8.54
N LEU A 48 2.66 5.98 -8.42
CA LEU A 48 2.15 4.75 -7.79
C LEU A 48 2.41 3.49 -8.60
N GLN A 49 2.40 3.58 -9.94
CA GLN A 49 2.77 2.48 -10.83
C GLN A 49 4.22 2.06 -10.61
N ASN A 50 5.14 3.03 -10.47
CA ASN A 50 6.55 2.73 -10.22
C ASN A 50 6.77 2.05 -8.86
N LEU A 51 6.05 2.50 -7.82
CA LEU A 51 6.17 1.97 -6.45
C LEU A 51 5.68 0.53 -6.29
N ASN A 52 4.53 0.18 -6.89
CA ASN A 52 3.85 -1.11 -6.67
C ASN A 52 3.79 -1.95 -7.93
N THR A 53 4.86 -1.90 -8.74
CA THR A 53 4.92 -2.60 -10.02
C THR A 53 4.61 -4.09 -9.81
N GLY A 54 3.54 -4.58 -10.45
CA GLY A 54 3.15 -6.00 -10.39
C GLY A 54 2.27 -6.42 -9.20
N GLN A 55 1.95 -5.52 -8.25
CA GLN A 55 1.08 -5.86 -7.12
C GLN A 55 -0.38 -5.96 -7.59
N SER A 56 -1.00 -7.13 -7.45
CA SER A 56 -2.43 -7.34 -7.76
C SER A 56 -3.32 -7.16 -6.53
N GLU A 57 -4.63 -6.99 -6.73
CA GLU A 57 -5.61 -6.95 -5.63
C GLU A 57 -5.62 -8.23 -4.80
N LYS A 58 -5.39 -9.37 -5.45
CA LYS A 58 -5.26 -10.66 -4.78
C LYS A 58 -4.04 -10.67 -3.85
N ASN A 59 -2.90 -10.15 -4.32
CA ASN A 59 -1.69 -10.04 -3.48
C ASN A 59 -1.93 -9.21 -2.23
N VAL A 60 -2.62 -8.07 -2.36
CA VAL A 60 -2.95 -7.20 -1.22
C VAL A 60 -3.87 -7.92 -0.23
N THR A 61 -4.90 -8.61 -0.73
CA THR A 61 -5.87 -9.32 0.11
C THR A 61 -5.25 -10.51 0.84
N ASP A 62 -4.41 -11.29 0.13
CA ASP A 62 -3.70 -12.43 0.69
C ASP A 62 -2.67 -11.97 1.73
N LEU A 63 -1.93 -10.88 1.45
CA LEU A 63 -0.99 -10.28 2.39
C LEU A 63 -1.70 -9.75 3.65
N LEU A 64 -2.79 -9.01 3.51
CA LEU A 64 -3.56 -8.52 4.66
C LEU A 64 -4.13 -9.67 5.50
N SER A 65 -4.60 -10.74 4.86
CA SER A 65 -5.09 -11.94 5.54
C SER A 65 -3.97 -12.63 6.31
N ALA A 66 -2.77 -12.75 5.74
CA ALA A 66 -1.61 -13.30 6.42
C ALA A 66 -1.15 -12.42 7.60
N LEU A 67 -1.14 -11.09 7.44
CA LEU A 67 -0.82 -10.12 8.51
C LEU A 67 -1.87 -10.10 9.64
N LEU A 68 -3.10 -10.53 9.36
CA LEU A 68 -4.14 -10.71 10.39
C LEU A 68 -3.94 -11.99 11.20
N GLN A 69 -3.39 -13.04 10.58
CA GLN A 69 -3.11 -14.32 11.22
C GLN A 69 -1.73 -14.36 11.91
N PHE A 70 -0.91 -13.35 11.67
CA PHE A 70 0.41 -13.24 12.27
C PHE A 70 0.32 -13.15 13.80
N LYS A 71 1.26 -13.79 14.49
CA LYS A 71 1.25 -13.93 15.95
C LYS A 71 1.39 -12.60 16.68
N VAL A 72 2.21 -11.69 16.13
CA VAL A 72 2.41 -10.35 16.71
C VAL A 72 1.30 -9.42 16.28
N GLN A 73 0.73 -8.70 17.24
CA GLN A 73 -0.31 -7.73 16.98
C GLN A 73 0.30 -6.47 16.32
N LEU A 74 0.12 -6.36 15.01
CA LEU A 74 0.47 -5.17 14.23
C LEU A 74 -0.69 -4.16 14.24
N THR A 75 -0.35 -2.88 14.36
CA THR A 75 -1.33 -1.80 14.28
C THR A 75 -1.85 -1.64 12.85
N TYR A 76 -3.00 -0.97 12.70
CA TYR A 76 -3.60 -0.69 11.40
C TYR A 76 -2.64 0.04 10.45
N ASN A 77 -1.93 1.06 10.95
CA ASN A 77 -0.99 1.84 10.15
C ASN A 77 0.22 1.01 9.73
N GLU A 78 0.74 0.15 10.60
CA GLU A 78 1.87 -0.75 10.29
C GLU A 78 1.50 -1.72 9.17
N LYS A 79 0.31 -2.32 9.24
CA LYS A 79 -0.20 -3.20 8.17
C LYS A 79 -0.33 -2.45 6.84
N LEU A 80 -0.87 -1.24 6.87
CA LEU A 80 -1.01 -0.39 5.69
C LEU A 80 0.35 -0.03 5.08
N MET A 81 1.33 0.31 5.93
CA MET A 81 2.70 0.61 5.49
C MET A 81 3.39 -0.60 4.87
N ILE A 82 3.26 -1.79 5.46
CA ILE A 82 3.84 -3.03 4.92
C ILE A 82 3.25 -3.33 3.53
N VAL A 83 1.94 -3.20 3.36
CA VAL A 83 1.26 -3.40 2.06
C VAL A 83 1.74 -2.41 1.00
N ASN A 84 2.02 -1.16 1.41
CA ASN A 84 2.40 -0.07 0.51
C ASN A 84 3.88 -0.06 0.12
N THR A 85 4.76 -0.61 0.96
CA THR A 85 6.22 -0.54 0.78
C THR A 85 6.83 -1.89 0.42
N LEU A 86 6.17 -3.02 0.75
CA LEU A 86 6.65 -4.39 0.49
C LEU A 86 8.11 -4.60 0.96
N PRO A 87 8.37 -4.48 2.27
CA PRO A 87 9.72 -4.56 2.81
C PRO A 87 10.36 -5.92 2.51
N ARG A 88 11.60 -5.90 2.01
CA ARG A 88 12.38 -7.10 1.67
C ARG A 88 13.51 -7.35 2.65
N THR A 89 13.84 -6.36 3.46
CA THR A 89 14.93 -6.44 4.43
C THR A 89 14.44 -6.14 5.85
N SER A 90 15.11 -6.71 6.85
CA SER A 90 14.85 -6.42 8.26
C SER A 90 15.03 -4.92 8.58
N LEU A 91 15.96 -4.25 7.90
CA LEU A 91 16.17 -2.80 8.03
C LEU A 91 14.96 -2.00 7.55
N GLU A 92 14.32 -2.40 6.45
CA GLU A 92 13.10 -1.74 6.01
C GLU A 92 11.96 -1.98 7.00
N LEU A 93 11.81 -3.20 7.52
CA LEU A 93 10.79 -3.49 8.53
C LEU A 93 10.96 -2.65 9.81
N SER A 94 12.20 -2.42 10.26
CA SER A 94 12.46 -1.60 11.45
C SER A 94 12.08 -0.13 11.26
N LEU A 95 12.04 0.36 10.01
CA LEU A 95 11.54 1.71 9.68
C LEU A 95 10.01 1.78 9.65
N LEU A 96 9.32 0.65 9.44
CA LEU A 96 7.85 0.61 9.31
C LEU A 96 7.15 0.33 10.65
N ILE A 97 7.80 -0.41 11.56
CA ILE A 97 7.22 -0.85 12.83
C ILE A 97 7.84 -0.09 14.00
N ASN A 98 7.00 0.46 14.88
CA ASN A 98 7.49 1.17 16.07
C ASN A 98 7.91 0.18 17.15
N ASN A 99 9.03 0.47 17.84
CA ASN A 99 9.65 -0.38 18.85
C ASN A 99 9.82 -1.83 18.36
N TYR A 100 10.32 -1.95 17.12
CA TYR A 100 10.51 -3.22 16.41
C TYR A 100 11.30 -4.24 17.24
N ASP A 101 12.39 -3.82 17.88
CA ASP A 101 13.28 -4.68 18.65
C ASP A 101 12.65 -5.22 19.95
N ASP A 102 11.69 -4.49 20.55
CA ASP A 102 10.99 -4.91 21.77
C ASP A 102 9.76 -5.78 21.46
N ARG A 103 9.21 -5.69 20.25
CA ARG A 103 7.93 -6.33 19.88
C ARG A 103 8.06 -7.58 19.05
N LEU A 104 9.14 -7.72 18.29
CA LEU A 104 9.36 -8.86 17.40
C LEU A 104 10.66 -9.56 17.74
N THR A 105 10.61 -10.89 17.73
CA THR A 105 11.80 -11.74 17.79
C THR A 105 12.43 -11.90 16.40
N GLU A 106 13.71 -12.27 16.33
CA GLU A 106 14.40 -12.52 15.05
C GLU A 106 13.67 -13.56 14.18
N GLU A 107 13.06 -14.57 14.81
CA GLU A 107 12.26 -15.60 14.13
C GLU A 107 10.99 -15.02 13.51
N GLU A 108 10.28 -14.16 14.26
CA GLU A 108 9.05 -13.49 13.77
C GLU A 108 9.35 -12.49 12.66
N ILE A 109 10.49 -11.82 12.74
CA ILE A 109 10.97 -10.93 11.68
C ILE A 109 11.15 -11.71 10.38
N GLN A 110 11.83 -12.86 10.45
CA GLN A 110 12.04 -13.71 9.28
C GLN A 110 10.71 -14.26 8.75
N GLU A 111 9.81 -14.69 9.64
CA GLU A 111 8.47 -15.14 9.26
C GLU A 111 7.68 -14.03 8.54
N LEU A 112 7.76 -12.78 9.01
CA LEU A 112 7.11 -11.64 8.38
C LEU A 112 7.71 -11.32 7.00
N LEU A 113 9.03 -11.35 6.87
CA LEU A 113 9.71 -11.17 5.58
C LEU A 113 9.32 -12.26 4.58
N ASP A 114 9.22 -13.51 5.03
CA ASP A 114 8.80 -14.63 4.19
C ASP A 114 7.34 -14.48 3.74
N ILE A 115 6.44 -14.01 4.62
CA ILE A 115 5.05 -13.69 4.27
C ILE A 115 4.99 -12.59 3.21
N VAL A 116 5.76 -11.52 3.38
CA VAL A 116 5.80 -10.41 2.40
C VAL A 116 6.39 -10.90 1.08
N ALA A 117 7.50 -11.63 1.10
CA ALA A 117 8.15 -12.17 -0.09
C ALA A 117 7.23 -13.11 -0.89
N LYS A 118 6.46 -13.95 -0.21
CA LYS A 118 5.50 -14.87 -0.83
C LYS A 118 4.33 -14.16 -1.53
N ASN A 119 3.93 -13.01 -1.01
CA ASN A 119 2.80 -12.24 -1.53
C ASN A 119 3.22 -11.04 -2.38
N SER A 120 4.51 -10.72 -2.47
CA SER A 120 5.06 -9.68 -3.32
C SER A 120 5.27 -10.20 -4.75
N PRO A 121 5.03 -9.38 -5.79
CA PRO A 121 5.54 -9.68 -7.12
C PRO A 121 7.08 -9.80 -7.10
N GLU A 122 7.62 -10.66 -7.98
CA GLU A 122 9.07 -10.81 -8.15
C GLU A 122 9.73 -9.45 -8.45
N PRO A 123 10.90 -9.16 -7.86
CA PRO A 123 11.62 -7.93 -8.18
C PRO A 123 12.01 -7.97 -9.66
N THR A 124 11.75 -6.88 -10.38
CA THR A 124 12.34 -6.66 -11.72
C THR A 124 13.74 -6.11 -11.57
#